data_AF-A0A7Z9FWM9-F1
#
_entry.id   AF-A0A7Z9FWM9-F1
#
_cell.length_a   1.000
_cell.length_b   1.000
_cell.length_c   1.000
_cell.angle_alpha   90.00
_cell.angle_beta   90.00
_cell.angle_gamma   90.00
#
_symmetry.space_group_name_H-M   'P 1'
#
loop_
_entity.id
_entity.type
_entity.pdbx_description
1 polymer ?
#
loop_
_entity_poly.entity_id
_entity_poly.type
_entity_poly.pdbx_seq_one_letter_code
_entity_poly.pdbx_strand_id
1 'polypeptide(L)' 'MLAVLIDADNAQPSITEGLFTEIAKFGVGSVKRIYGDWTSPKLGGWKTILLEHSIQPIQQFRYTTGKNATDSA' A
#
# COMPACT_ATOMS: atom_id res chain seq x y z
N MET A 1 4.65 16.23 10.93
CA MET A 1 5.06 14.92 10.40
C MET A 1 3.85 14.30 9.75
N LEU A 2 3.91 14.02 8.45
CA LEU A 2 2.78 13.50 7.68
C LEU A 2 2.95 11.98 7.53
N ALA A 3 1.92 11.18 7.75
CA ALA A 3 1.99 9.75 7.48
C ALA A 3 1.05 9.45 6.32
N VAL A 4 1.53 8.71 5.32
CA VAL A 4 0.77 8.32 4.15
C VAL A 4 0.63 6.81 4.17
N LEU A 5 -0.61 6.35 4.27
CA LEU A 5 -1.01 4.95 4.31
C LEU A 5 -1.83 4.68 3.04
N ILE A 6 -1.38 3.75 2.21
CA ILE A 6 -2.02 3.47 0.92
C ILE A 6 -2.42 2.01 0.85
N ASP A 7 -3.63 1.73 0.39
CA ASP A 7 -4.14 0.38 0.19
C ASP A 7 -3.99 0.02 -1.30
N ALA A 8 -3.03 -0.84 -1.63
CA ALA A 8 -2.69 -1.23 -2.99
C ALA A 8 -3.70 -2.21 -3.61
N ASP A 9 -4.48 -2.90 -2.79
CA ASP A 9 -5.50 -3.86 -3.26
C ASP A 9 -6.74 -3.12 -3.78
N ASN A 10 -7.11 -2.01 -3.11
CA ASN A 10 -8.23 -1.16 -3.47
C ASN A 10 -7.83 0.04 -4.36
N ALA A 11 -6.56 0.46 -4.34
CA ALA A 11 -6.06 1.51 -5.23
C ALA A 11 -5.59 0.92 -6.56
N GLN A 12 -5.89 1.61 -7.66
CA GLN A 12 -5.39 1.23 -8.98
C GLN A 12 -4.04 1.93 -9.25
N PRO A 13 -3.01 1.20 -9.73
CA PRO A 13 -1.68 1.77 -9.93
C PRO A 13 -1.70 2.94 -10.91
N SER A 14 -2.51 2.92 -11.98
CA SER A 14 -2.59 4.01 -12.97
C SER A 14 -3.07 5.35 -12.41
N ILE A 15 -4.00 5.36 -11.44
CA ILE A 15 -4.49 6.61 -10.85
C ILE A 15 -3.54 7.05 -9.73
N THR A 16 -3.00 6.09 -9.00
CA THR A 16 -2.18 6.38 -7.83
C THR A 16 -0.76 6.77 -8.20
N GLU A 17 -0.23 6.39 -9.37
CA GLU A 17 1.09 6.81 -9.87
C GLU A 17 1.27 8.34 -9.84
N GLY A 18 0.27 9.10 -10.31
CA GLY A 18 0.28 10.57 -10.23
C GLY A 18 0.24 11.09 -8.79
N LEU A 19 -0.55 10.44 -7.94
CA LEU A 19 -0.69 10.75 -6.52
C LEU A 19 0.62 10.48 -5.76
N PHE A 20 1.30 9.39 -6.09
CA PHE A 20 2.61 9.03 -5.56
C PHE A 20 3.69 10.01 -6.03
N THR A 21 3.63 10.47 -7.27
CA THR A 21 4.50 11.51 -7.80
C THR A 21 4.36 12.82 -7.02
N GLU A 22 3.13 13.22 -6.66
CA GLU A 22 2.90 14.37 -5.79
C GLU A 22 3.40 14.11 -4.36
N ILE A 23 3.05 12.98 -3.75
CA ILE A 23 3.52 12.58 -2.42
C ILE A 23 5.06 12.46 -2.37
N ALA A 24 5.71 12.12 -3.47
CA ALA A 24 7.17 12.10 -3.63
C ALA A 24 7.77 13.49 -3.49
N LYS A 25 7.13 14.53 -4.04
CA LYS A 25 7.56 15.93 -3.90
C LYS A 25 7.53 16.43 -2.45
N PHE A 26 6.63 15.90 -1.63
CA PHE A 26 6.54 16.23 -0.19
C PHE A 26 7.53 15.42 0.69
N GLY A 27 8.51 14.74 0.09
CA GLY A 27 9.35 13.68 0.67
C GLY A 27 10.34 14.01 1.80
N VAL A 28 10.17 15.07 2.58
CA VAL A 28 11.20 15.46 3.58
C VAL A 28 10.88 14.99 5.02
N GLY A 29 9.68 14.50 5.31
CA GLY A 29 9.33 14.14 6.70
C GLY A 29 8.13 13.21 6.86
N SER A 30 7.88 12.36 5.86
CA SER A 30 6.63 11.60 5.79
C SER A 30 6.84 10.10 5.68
N VAL A 31 6.26 9.33 6.60
CA VAL A 31 6.30 7.86 6.56
C VAL A 31 5.33 7.38 5.49
N LYS A 32 5.82 6.67 4.46
CA LYS A 32 5.01 6.13 3.36
C LYS A 32 4.94 4.61 3.47
N ARG A 33 3.76 4.10 3.77
CA ARG A 33 3.49 2.65 3.84
C ARG A 33 2.37 2.32 2.88
N ILE A 34 2.54 1.20 2.20
CA ILE A 34 1.54 0.69 1.26
C ILE A 34 1.22 -0.75 1.60
N TYR A 35 -0.06 -1.02 1.85
CA TYR A 35 -0.58 -2.30 2.29
C TYR A 35 -1.19 -3.00 1.09
N GLY A 36 -0.83 -4.25 0.88
CA GLY A 36 -1.41 -5.02 -0.20
C GLY A 36 -0.89 -6.44 -0.23
N ASP A 37 -1.54 -7.25 -1.04
CA ASP A 37 -1.14 -8.62 -1.27
C ASP A 37 -0.01 -8.71 -2.32
N TRP A 38 1.26 -8.54 -1.91
CA TRP A 38 2.43 -8.57 -2.81
C TRP A 38 2.69 -9.95 -3.43
N THR A 39 1.94 -10.97 -2.99
CA THR A 39 1.91 -12.29 -3.63
C THR A 39 1.06 -12.31 -4.90
N SER A 40 0.15 -11.34 -5.04
CA SER A 40 -0.71 -11.23 -6.21
C SER A 40 0.03 -10.62 -7.41
N PRO A 41 -0.10 -11.19 -8.62
CA PRO A 41 0.48 -10.62 -9.84
C PRO A 41 -0.13 -9.25 -10.20
N LYS A 42 -1.31 -8.92 -9.65
CA LYS A 42 -1.97 -7.62 -9.80
C LYS A 42 -1.14 -6.47 -9.23
N LEU A 43 -0.28 -6.74 -8.23
CA LEU A 43 0.60 -5.74 -7.64
C LEU A 43 1.95 -5.58 -8.35
N GLY A 44 2.12 -6.16 -9.53
CA GLY A 44 3.35 -6.02 -10.33
C GLY A 44 3.69 -4.56 -10.65
N GLY A 45 2.71 -3.75 -11.07
CA GLY A 45 2.93 -2.33 -11.39
C GLY A 45 3.31 -1.49 -10.17
N TRP A 46 2.86 -1.89 -8.99
CA TRP A 46 3.20 -1.24 -7.73
C TRP A 46 4.67 -1.42 -7.34
N LYS A 47 5.31 -2.54 -7.72
CA LYS A 47 6.74 -2.78 -7.42
C LYS A 47 7.68 -1.75 -8.02
N THR A 48 7.37 -1.26 -9.23
CA THR A 48 8.16 -0.21 -9.89
C THR A 48 8.04 1.12 -9.12
N ILE A 49 6.82 1.49 -8.74
CA ILE A 49 6.50 2.71 -7.98
C ILE A 49 7.17 2.69 -6.59
N LEU A 50 7.16 1.53 -5.92
CA LEU A 50 7.82 1.32 -4.63
C LEU A 50 9.32 1.61 -4.69
N LEU A 51 9.99 1.08 -5.72
CA LEU A 51 11.43 1.25 -5.94
C LEU A 51 11.78 2.71 -6.24
N GLU A 52 10.98 3.37 -7.09
CA GLU A 52 11.22 4.76 -7.48
C GLU A 52 11.03 5.75 -6.32
N HIS A 53 10.07 5.49 -5.42
CA HIS A 53 9.71 6.42 -4.35
C HIS A 53 10.16 5.97 -2.94
N SER A 54 10.95 4.90 -2.84
CA SER A 54 11.43 4.34 -1.55
C SER A 54 10.31 4.10 -0.54
N ILE A 55 9.20 3.55 -1.00
CA ILE A 55 8.00 3.32 -0.18
C ILE A 55 8.12 1.95 0.45
N GLN A 56 7.66 1.80 1.70
CA GLN A 56 7.72 0.51 2.36
C GLN A 56 6.49 -0.34 2.01
N PRO A 57 6.64 -1.44 1.25
CA PRO A 57 5.57 -2.41 1.08
C PRO A 57 5.32 -3.14 2.40
N ILE A 58 4.06 -3.15 2.82
CA ILE A 58 3.58 -3.97 3.91
C ILE A 58 2.70 -5.06 3.30
N GLN A 59 3.07 -6.32 3.51
CA GLN A 59 2.24 -7.45 3.12
C GLN A 59 0.98 -7.44 3.96
N GLN A 60 -0.14 -7.15 3.32
CA GLN A 60 -1.44 -7.34 3.92
C GLN A 60 -1.86 -8.78 3.65
N PHE A 61 -1.84 -9.58 4.71
CA PHE A 61 -2.53 -10.86 4.66
C PHE A 61 -4.02 -10.55 4.51
N ARG A 62 -4.62 -10.96 3.39
CA ARG A 62 -6.06 -10.82 3.17
C ARG A 62 -6.76 -11.56 4.31
N TYR A 63 -7.50 -10.83 5.15
CA TYR A 63 -8.38 -11.39 6.18
C TYR A 63 -9.65 -12.02 5.59
N THR A 64 -9.58 -12.57 4.37
CA THR A 64 -10.62 -13.46 3.83
C THR A 64 -10.24 -14.90 4.13
N THR A 65 -10.09 -15.22 5.41
CA THR A 65 -10.40 -16.56 5.90
C THR A 65 -11.61 -16.36 6.80
N GLY A 66 -12.79 -16.60 6.24
CA GLY A 66 -14.06 -16.38 6.92
C GLY A 66 -14.11 -17.07 8.27
N LYS A 67 -13.94 -16.29 9.34
CA LYS A 67 -14.32 -16.65 10.69
C LYS A 67 -14.66 -15.40 11.46
N ASN A 68 -15.92 -15.34 11.85
CA ASN A 68 -16.49 -14.47 12.86
C ASN A 68 -15.48 -14.21 13.99
N ALA A 69 -15.00 -12.97 14.09
CA ALA A 69 -14.40 -12.46 15.31
C ALA A 69 -15.52 -12.14 16.31
N THR A 70 -16.17 -13.19 16.81
CA THR A 70 -16.98 -13.23 18.04
C THR A 70 -17.09 -14.74 18.31
N ASP A 71 -16.31 -15.34 19.19
CA ASP A 71 -16.51 -15.24 20.63
C ASP A 71 -15.27 -15.77 21.36
N SER A 72 -14.76 -14.99 22.29
CA SER A 72 -14.01 -15.50 23.44
C SER A 72 -14.42 -14.62 24.61
N ALA A 73 -15.62 -14.88 25.12
CA ALA A 73 -16.02 -14.50 26.48
C ALA A 73 -15.51 -15.56 27.48
#